data_AF-B4K137-F1
#
_entry.id   AF-B4K137-F1
#
_cell.length_a   1.000
_cell.length_b   1.000
_cell.length_c   1.000
_cell.angle_alpha   90.00
_cell.angle_beta   90.00
_cell.angle_gamma   90.00
#
_symmetry.space_group_name_H-M   'P 1'
#
loop_
_entity.id
_entity.type
_entity.pdbx_description
1 polymer ?
#
loop_
_entity_poly.entity_id
_entity_poly.type
_entity_poly.pdbx_seq_one_letter_code
_entity_poly.pdbx_strand_id
1 'polypeptide(L)' 'MEMDATYQIDNPNNNMLANNQLGFRWKRILNPTRPQPRPRHGHRAINIKELMVVFVGGNEGIADEFHVYNTVLSKN' A
#
# COMPACT_ATOMS: atom_id res chain seq x y z
N MET A 1 -10.55 -22.34 9.78
CA MET A 1 -11.34 -21.21 10.30
C MET A 1 -10.83 -19.97 9.60
N GLU A 2 -11.40 -19.68 8.43
CA GLU A 2 -11.19 -18.45 7.68
C GLU A 2 -12.58 -17.79 7.62
N MET A 3 -12.72 -16.63 8.24
CA MET A 3 -13.88 -15.77 8.04
C MET A 3 -13.53 -14.82 6.90
N ASP A 4 -14.04 -15.13 5.71
CA ASP A 4 -13.97 -14.22 4.56
C ASP A 4 -14.83 -12.98 4.85
N ALA A 5 -14.19 -11.81 4.81
CA ALA A 5 -14.72 -10.53 5.26
C ALA A 5 -15.54 -9.80 4.19
N THR A 6 -16.27 -10.51 3.34
CA THR A 6 -17.14 -9.89 2.32
C THR A 6 -18.50 -10.59 2.17
N TYR A 7 -19.32 -10.50 3.21
CA TYR A 7 -20.78 -10.55 3.11
C TYR A 7 -21.40 -9.42 3.92
N GLN A 8 -21.20 -8.18 3.47
CA GLN A 8 -22.13 -7.10 3.78
C GLN A 8 -22.59 -6.51 2.45
N ILE A 9 -23.71 -7.07 1.98
CA ILE A 9 -24.52 -6.53 0.90
C ILE A 9 -25.01 -5.15 1.36
N ASP A 10 -24.82 -4.16 0.50
CA ASP A 10 -25.22 -2.77 0.68
C ASP A 10 -26.72 -2.67 1.03
N ASN A 11 -27.02 -2.53 2.32
CA ASN A 11 -28.34 -2.13 2.78
C ASN A 11 -28.36 -0.61 2.95
N PRO A 12 -29.08 0.15 2.10
CA PRO A 12 -29.00 1.61 2.05
C PRO A 12 -29.54 2.34 3.29
N ASN A 13 -30.07 1.62 4.29
CA ASN A 13 -30.67 2.19 5.49
C ASN A 13 -29.81 2.08 6.78
N ASN A 14 -28.56 1.60 6.70
CA ASN A 14 -27.70 1.49 7.87
C ASN A 14 -26.85 2.75 8.10
N ASN A 15 -27.46 3.77 8.71
CA ASN A 15 -26.76 4.97 9.23
C ASN A 15 -25.71 4.69 10.32
N MET A 16 -25.47 3.42 10.69
CA MET A 16 -24.41 3.01 11.62
C MET A 16 -23.06 2.78 10.93
N LEU A 17 -23.00 2.68 9.59
CA LEU A 17 -21.74 2.50 8.85
C LEU A 17 -20.98 3.81 8.61
N ALA A 18 -21.68 4.96 8.72
CA ALA A 18 -21.07 6.28 8.52
C ALA A 18 -20.07 6.66 9.63
N ASN A 19 -20.19 6.06 10.83
CA ASN A 19 -19.33 6.40 11.97
C ASN A 19 -17.95 5.71 11.95
N ASN A 20 -17.72 4.77 11.02
CA ASN A 20 -16.41 4.15 10.86
C ASN A 20 -15.52 4.86 9.82
N GLN A 21 -15.96 6.01 9.30
CA GLN A 21 -15.18 6.82 8.37
C GLN A 21 -14.06 7.65 9.05
N LEU A 22 -14.04 7.72 10.38
CA LEU A 22 -13.00 8.43 11.15
C LEU A 22 -11.80 7.55 11.52
N GLY A 23 -11.81 6.26 11.17
CA GLY A 23 -10.74 5.32 11.48
C GLY A 23 -9.67 5.26 10.39
N PHE A 24 -8.41 5.06 10.79
CA PHE A 24 -7.35 4.68 9.86
C PHE A 24 -7.67 3.29 9.28
N ARG A 25 -7.60 3.16 7.95
CA ARG A 25 -7.82 1.89 7.25
C ARG A 25 -6.60 1.53 6.42
N TRP A 26 -6.21 0.25 6.48
CA TRP A 26 -5.20 -0.28 5.57
C TRP A 26 -5.73 -0.25 4.14
N LYS A 27 -4.92 0.25 3.21
CA LYS A 27 -5.22 0.24 1.77
C LYS A 27 -4.07 -0.41 1.02
N ARG A 28 -4.35 -1.48 0.29
CA ARG A 28 -3.40 -2.12 -0.62
C ARG A 28 -3.26 -1.28 -1.90
N ILE A 29 -2.03 -1.04 -2.35
CA ILE A 29 -1.73 -0.40 -3.64
C ILE A 29 -1.55 -1.49 -4.69
N LEU A 30 -2.34 -1.47 -5.77
CA LEU A 30 -2.34 -2.52 -6.79
C LEU A 30 -1.49 -2.17 -8.03
N ASN A 31 -1.40 -0.89 -8.39
CA ASN A 31 -0.78 -0.44 -9.63
C ASN A 31 0.26 0.66 -9.34
N PRO A 32 1.44 0.33 -8.79
CA PRO A 32 2.48 1.32 -8.56
C PRO A 32 2.99 1.88 -9.89
N THR A 33 3.30 3.18 -9.90
CA THR A 33 3.90 3.83 -11.06
C THR A 33 5.37 3.37 -11.14
N ARG A 34 5.77 2.70 -12.23
CA ARG A 34 7.12 2.20 -12.61
C ARG A 34 7.32 0.69 -12.48
N PRO A 35 8.35 0.13 -13.16
CA PRO A 35 8.73 -1.27 -13.00
C PRO A 35 8.92 -1.64 -11.53
N GLN A 36 8.17 -2.66 -11.12
CA GLN A 36 8.20 -3.22 -9.78
C GLN A 36 9.57 -3.89 -9.54
N PRO A 37 10.29 -3.56 -8.46
CA PRO A 37 11.48 -4.32 -8.08
C PRO A 37 11.16 -5.78 -7.84
N ARG A 38 12.13 -6.67 -8.12
CA ARG A 38 12.04 -8.06 -7.63
C ARG A 38 11.78 -8.08 -6.11
N PRO A 39 10.90 -8.97 -5.62
CA PRO A 39 10.67 -9.16 -4.19
C PRO A 39 11.98 -9.35 -3.42
N ARG A 40 12.16 -8.60 -2.33
CA ARG A 40 13.40 -8.54 -1.54
C ARG A 40 13.11 -8.23 -0.07
N HIS A 41 14.00 -8.67 0.83
CA HIS A 41 13.96 -8.34 2.26
C HIS A 41 15.16 -7.45 2.65
N GLY A 42 15.15 -6.90 3.88
CA GLY A 42 16.27 -6.08 4.40
C GLY A 42 16.45 -4.72 3.72
N HIS A 43 15.44 -4.23 2.99
CA HIS A 43 15.46 -2.89 2.40
C HIS A 43 15.20 -1.81 3.45
N ARG A 44 15.57 -0.57 3.13
CA ARG A 44 15.21 0.63 3.91
C ARG A 44 14.40 1.57 3.04
N ALA A 45 13.48 2.29 3.66
CA ALA A 45 12.65 3.28 2.98
C ALA A 45 12.63 4.60 3.74
N ILE A 46 12.55 5.69 3.00
CA ILE A 46 12.35 7.04 3.52
C ILE A 46 11.24 7.74 2.76
N ASN A 47 10.61 8.73 3.39
CA ASN A 47 9.68 9.63 2.73
C ASN A 47 10.30 11.01 2.57
N ILE A 48 10.16 11.58 1.38
CA ILE A 48 10.49 12.97 1.07
C ILE A 48 9.28 13.58 0.36
N LYS A 49 8.52 14.41 1.08
CA LYS A 49 7.25 14.95 0.60
C LYS A 49 6.32 13.82 0.11
N GLU A 50 5.87 13.87 -1.13
CA GLU A 50 5.01 12.89 -1.79
C GLU A 50 5.79 11.70 -2.39
N LEU A 51 7.08 11.58 -2.12
CA LEU A 51 7.91 10.50 -2.64
C LEU A 51 8.26 9.51 -1.54
N MET A 52 8.04 8.23 -1.84
CA MET A 52 8.61 7.12 -1.08
C MET A 52 9.83 6.61 -1.83
N VAL A 53 10.99 6.69 -1.18
CA VAL A 53 12.27 6.22 -1.73
C VAL A 53 12.67 4.96 -1.00
N VAL A 54 12.87 3.87 -1.74
CA VAL A 54 13.30 2.57 -1.24
C VAL A 54 14.68 2.26 -1.78
N PHE A 55 15.59 1.87 -0.90
CA PHE A 55 16.99 1.57 -1.21
C PHE A 55 17.46 0.33 -0.45
N VAL A 56 18.55 -0.28 -0.94
CA VAL A 56 19.19 -1.50 -0.42
C VAL A 56 18.24 -2.71 -0.34
N GLY A 57 18.76 -3.82 0.20
CA GLY A 57 18.04 -5.08 0.35
C GLY A 57 18.08 -5.94 -0.91
N GLY A 58 18.04 -7.26 -0.71
CA GLY A 58 18.15 -8.23 -1.78
C GLY A 58 18.25 -9.65 -1.25
N ASN A 59 18.01 -10.62 -2.14
CA ASN A 59 18.12 -12.05 -1.80
C ASN A 59 19.51 -12.61 -2.13
N GLU A 60 20.30 -11.91 -2.97
CA GLU A 60 21.60 -12.36 -3.52
C GLU A 60 22.73 -11.32 -3.31
N GLY A 61 22.48 -10.25 -2.54
CA GLY A 61 23.40 -9.14 -2.34
C GLY A 61 22.68 -7.84 -2.01
N ILE A 62 23.42 -6.79 -1.63
CA ILE A 62 22.86 -5.44 -1.49
C ILE A 62 22.63 -4.90 -2.90
N ALA A 63 21.38 -4.64 -3.27
CA ALA A 63 21.08 -3.97 -4.52
C ALA A 63 21.42 -2.48 -4.43
N ASP A 64 22.19 -1.96 -5.37
CA ASP A 64 22.51 -0.53 -5.51
C ASP A 64 21.41 0.27 -6.21
N GLU A 65 20.28 -0.38 -6.51
CA GLU A 65 19.13 0.22 -7.17
C GLU A 65 18.27 1.03 -6.18
N PHE A 66 17.85 2.22 -6.61
CA PHE A 66 16.90 3.06 -5.89
C PHE A 66 15.53 3.02 -6.58
N HIS A 67 14.48 2.78 -5.81
CA HIS A 67 13.10 2.84 -6.29
C HIS A 67 12.40 4.05 -5.68
N VAL A 68 11.76 4.84 -6.53
CA VAL A 68 11.04 6.05 -6.13
C VAL A 68 9.58 5.93 -6.58
N TYR A 69 8.67 6.03 -5.63
CA TYR A 69 7.22 5.99 -5.85
C TYR A 69 6.60 7.33 -5.49
N ASN A 70 5.69 7.83 -6.33
CA ASN A 70 4.85 8.96 -5.98
C ASN A 70 3.63 8.44 -5.18
N THR A 71 3.43 8.99 -3.99
CA THR A 71 2.38 8.60 -3.04
C THR A 71 1.15 9.49 -3.12
N VAL A 72 1.18 10.57 -3.93
CA VAL A 72 -0.05 11.27 -4.30
C VAL A 72 -0.91 10.27 -5.04
N LEU A 73 -2.03 9.92 -4.42
CA LEU A 73 -2.99 8.94 -4.89
C LEU A 73 -3.19 9.09 -6.40
N SER A 74 -2.79 8.06 -7.16
CA SER A 74 -3.31 7.87 -8.51
C SER A 74 -4.83 7.84 -8.37
N LYS A 75 -5.50 8.88 -8.87
CA LYS A 75 -6.95 8.86 -9.02
C LYS A 75 -7.26 7.72 -9.98
N ASN A 76 -7.81 6.63 -9.46
CA ASN A 76 -8.59 5.72 -10.27
C ASN A 76 -10.00 6.31 -10.36
#